data_AF-A0A7S2DUD5-F1
#
_entry.id   AF-A0A7S2DUD5-F1
#
_cell.length_a   1.000
_cell.length_b   1.000
_cell.length_c   1.000
_cell.angle_alpha   90.00
_cell.angle_beta   90.00
_cell.angle_gamma   90.00
#
_symmetry.space_group_name_H-M   'P 1'
#
loop_
_entity.id
_entity.type
_entity.pdbx_description
1 polymer ?
#
loop_
_entity_poly.entity_id
_entity_poly.type
_entity_poly.pdbx_seq_one_letter_code
_entity_poly.pdbx_strand_id
1 'polypeptide(L)'
;SSSTRFEAVLACQDRMIRVVSGNELLYEAAMGGPVLTVERYSNLQPEGNSNSVGGFGRGDETAAFETNDGHYKELVFGTENGMVGQLLLDSEELRRGWVIDPVLENRRSKAGGVQCIASHDITHDGVKDLMVGRDDG
;
A
#
# COMPACT_ATOMS: atom_id res chain seq x y z
N SER A 1 2.30 -22.17 13.66
CA SER A 1 1.17 -21.31 13.26
C SER A 1 1.04 -21.38 11.76
N SER A 2 -0.16 -21.65 11.24
CA SER A 2 -0.40 -21.67 9.79
C SER A 2 -0.27 -20.25 9.27
N SER A 3 0.84 -19.91 8.61
CA SER A 3 0.95 -18.63 7.92
C SER A 3 -0.09 -18.61 6.81
N THR A 4 -1.15 -17.82 6.96
CA THR A 4 -2.17 -17.71 5.92
C THR A 4 -1.53 -17.13 4.67
N ARG A 5 -1.53 -17.94 3.62
CA ARG A 5 -0.91 -17.61 2.34
C ARG A 5 -1.96 -16.94 1.46
N PHE A 6 -1.91 -15.61 1.34
CA PHE A 6 -2.60 -14.94 0.23
C PHE A 6 -1.94 -15.35 -1.07
N GLU A 7 -2.75 -15.74 -2.04
CA GLU A 7 -2.26 -16.19 -3.34
C GLU A 7 -2.30 -15.06 -4.36
N ALA A 8 -3.36 -14.25 -4.35
CA ALA A 8 -3.47 -13.12 -5.25
C ALA A 8 -4.23 -11.93 -4.64
N VAL A 9 -3.91 -10.76 -5.18
CA VAL A 9 -4.61 -9.49 -4.94
C VAL A 9 -5.11 -8.97 -6.27
N LEU A 10 -6.37 -8.57 -6.32
CA LEU A 10 -7.03 -8.08 -7.51
C LEU A 10 -7.39 -6.61 -7.31
N ALA A 11 -6.84 -5.74 -8.15
CA ALA A 11 -7.29 -4.36 -8.30
C ALA A 11 -8.44 -4.33 -9.31
N CYS A 12 -9.59 -3.78 -8.92
CA CYS A 12 -10.80 -3.86 -9.73
C CYS A 12 -11.38 -2.47 -10.08
N GLN A 13 -11.97 -2.40 -11.28
CA GLN A 13 -12.62 -1.19 -11.82
C GLN A 13 -13.87 -0.78 -11.03
N ASP A 14 -14.48 -1.70 -10.29
CA ASP A 14 -15.63 -1.44 -9.43
C ASP A 14 -15.26 -0.78 -8.08
N ARG A 15 -14.04 -0.25 -7.97
CA ARG A 15 -13.48 0.42 -6.79
C ARG A 15 -13.26 -0.53 -5.62
N MET A 16 -12.90 -1.77 -5.92
CA MET A 16 -12.57 -2.78 -4.92
C MET A 16 -11.14 -3.26 -5.09
N ILE A 17 -10.47 -3.51 -3.95
CA ILE A 17 -9.31 -4.41 -3.90
C ILE A 17 -9.78 -5.70 -3.22
N ARG A 18 -9.47 -6.83 -3.85
CA ARG A 18 -9.87 -8.16 -3.38
C ARG A 18 -8.67 -9.02 -3.09
N VAL A 19 -8.70 -9.74 -1.98
CA VAL A 19 -7.68 -10.72 -1.61
C VAL A 19 -8.28 -12.10 -1.74
N VAL A 20 -7.61 -12.96 -2.50
CA VAL A 20 -8.10 -14.31 -2.80
C VAL A 20 -7.06 -15.37 -2.40
N SER A 21 -7.56 -16.51 -1.96
CA SER A 21 -6.79 -17.72 -1.67
C SER A 21 -7.48 -18.89 -2.37
N GLY A 22 -6.80 -19.51 -3.33
CA GLY A 22 -7.43 -20.44 -4.26
C GLY A 22 -8.59 -19.78 -5.00
N ASN A 23 -9.79 -20.33 -4.83
CA ASN A 23 -11.03 -19.82 -5.41
C ASN A 23 -11.90 -19.07 -4.39
N GLU A 24 -11.38 -18.83 -3.19
CA GLU A 24 -12.13 -18.17 -2.11
C GLU A 24 -11.72 -16.71 -2.01
N LEU A 25 -12.74 -15.85 -1.97
CA LEU A 25 -12.59 -14.45 -1.63
C LEU A 25 -12.44 -14.33 -0.10
N LEU A 26 -11.27 -13.87 0.35
CA LEU A 26 -11.00 -13.71 1.78
C LEU A 26 -11.40 -12.33 2.28
N TYR A 27 -10.94 -11.29 1.58
CA TYR A 27 -11.14 -9.91 1.98
C TYR A 27 -11.48 -9.02 0.80
N GLU A 28 -12.25 -7.98 1.08
CA GLU A 28 -12.55 -6.90 0.15
C GLU A 28 -12.38 -5.56 0.85
N ALA A 29 -11.81 -4.59 0.15
CA ALA A 29 -11.83 -3.20 0.58
C ALA A 29 -12.38 -2.30 -0.52
N ALA A 30 -13.32 -1.45 -0.14
CA ALA A 30 -13.80 -0.37 -0.98
C ALA A 30 -12.75 0.74 -1.07
N MET A 31 -12.60 1.35 -2.25
CA MET A 31 -11.67 2.43 -2.52
C MET A 31 -12.43 3.69 -2.93
N GLY A 32 -11.82 4.85 -2.75
CA GLY A 32 -12.42 6.12 -3.16
C GLY A 32 -12.51 6.31 -4.69
N GLY A 33 -11.97 5.38 -5.49
CA GLY A 33 -11.93 5.43 -6.95
C GLY A 33 -11.51 4.08 -7.56
N PRO A 34 -11.68 3.89 -8.88
CA PRO A 34 -11.23 2.68 -9.57
C PRO A 34 -9.74 2.48 -9.37
N VAL A 35 -9.33 1.26 -9.04
CA VAL A 35 -7.92 0.94 -8.76
C VAL A 35 -7.23 0.57 -10.05
N LEU A 36 -6.18 1.30 -10.40
CA LEU A 36 -5.44 1.11 -11.65
C LEU A 36 -4.16 0.30 -11.44
N THR A 37 -3.53 0.44 -10.27
CA THR A 37 -2.27 -0.23 -9.98
C THR A 37 -2.16 -0.61 -8.50
N VAL A 38 -1.47 -1.71 -8.24
CA VAL A 38 -1.08 -2.19 -6.91
C VAL A 38 0.36 -2.68 -6.97
N GLU A 39 1.15 -2.38 -5.95
CA GLU A 39 2.51 -2.90 -5.79
C GLU A 39 2.68 -3.46 -4.38
N ARG A 40 3.40 -4.59 -4.26
CA ARG A 40 3.85 -5.07 -2.97
C ARG A 40 4.99 -4.20 -2.48
N TYR A 41 4.81 -3.58 -1.32
CA TYR A 41 5.89 -2.86 -0.66
C TYR A 41 6.57 -3.76 0.37
N SER A 42 7.90 -3.72 0.43
CA SER A 42 8.66 -4.42 1.48
C SER A 42 10.05 -3.81 1.60
N ASN A 43 10.40 -3.40 2.82
CA ASN A 43 11.77 -3.12 3.21
C ASN A 43 12.39 -4.39 3.78
N LEU A 44 13.35 -4.96 3.04
CA LEU A 44 14.19 -6.04 3.56
C LEU A 44 15.24 -5.38 4.47
N GLN A 45 15.22 -5.68 5.76
CA GLN A 45 16.29 -5.21 6.63
C GLN A 45 17.58 -6.02 6.33
N PRO A 46 18.78 -5.40 6.40
CA PRO A 46 20.03 -6.14 6.40
C PRO A 46 20.02 -7.18 7.52
N GLU A 47 20.49 -8.39 7.22
CA GLU A 47 20.48 -9.51 8.15
C GLU A 47 21.18 -9.15 9.48
N GLY A 48 20.46 -9.22 10.61
CA GLY A 48 21.10 -9.09 11.94
C GLY A 48 20.31 -8.54 13.12
N ASN A 49 19.10 -7.98 12.95
CA ASN A 49 18.29 -7.52 14.10
C ASN A 49 16.82 -7.94 14.00
N SER A 50 16.47 -9.03 14.67
CA SER A 50 15.12 -9.63 14.66
C SER A 50 14.03 -8.78 15.29
N ASN A 51 14.35 -7.64 15.92
CA ASN A 51 13.41 -6.83 16.69
C ASN A 51 12.94 -5.55 15.99
N SER A 52 13.44 -5.26 14.79
CA SER A 52 13.12 -4.03 14.05
C SER A 52 12.46 -4.36 12.71
N VAL A 53 11.15 -4.56 12.75
CA VAL A 53 10.36 -4.96 11.59
C VAL A 53 10.11 -3.77 10.63
N GLY A 54 10.37 -3.96 9.33
CA GLY A 54 10.33 -2.89 8.33
C GLY A 54 8.91 -2.53 7.85
N GLY A 55 8.73 -1.28 7.40
CA GLY A 55 7.51 -0.81 6.76
C GLY A 55 7.59 0.66 6.32
N PHE A 56 6.69 1.10 5.41
CA PHE A 56 6.67 2.52 4.99
C PHE A 56 6.13 3.40 6.11
N GLY A 57 6.81 4.51 6.43
CA GLY A 57 6.35 5.47 7.44
C GLY A 57 6.66 5.11 8.91
N ARG A 58 7.55 4.14 9.16
CA ARG A 58 7.98 3.81 10.52
C ARG A 58 8.93 4.90 11.05
N GLY A 59 8.44 5.77 11.93
CA GLY A 59 9.26 6.82 12.54
C GLY A 59 8.49 7.90 13.30
N ASP A 60 7.17 8.00 13.14
CA ASP A 60 6.37 9.00 13.83
C ASP A 60 5.40 8.33 14.82
N GLU A 61 5.77 8.32 16.11
CA GLU A 61 4.90 7.87 17.21
C GLU A 61 3.61 8.72 17.33
N THR A 62 3.53 9.84 16.60
CA THR A 62 2.35 10.71 16.53
C THR A 62 1.52 10.53 15.26
N ALA A 63 1.87 9.57 14.39
CA ALA A 63 1.14 9.30 13.16
C ALA A 63 -0.33 8.93 13.46
N ALA A 64 -1.25 9.63 12.80
CA ALA A 64 -2.69 9.41 12.94
C ALA A 64 -3.21 8.12 12.25
N PHE A 65 -2.31 7.29 11.72
CA PHE A 65 -2.61 6.06 10.99
C PHE A 65 -1.76 4.91 11.51
N GLU A 66 -2.27 3.69 11.41
CA GLU A 66 -1.53 2.49 11.82
C GLU A 66 -0.26 2.34 10.98
N THR A 67 0.88 2.28 11.66
CA THR A 67 2.17 1.99 11.03
C THR A 67 2.37 0.49 11.02
N ASN A 68 2.91 -0.07 9.93
CA ASN A 68 3.25 -1.48 9.91
C ASN A 68 4.46 -1.71 10.82
N ASP A 69 4.21 -2.34 11.96
CA ASP A 69 5.23 -2.90 12.85
C ASP A 69 5.76 -4.24 12.35
N GLY A 70 5.50 -4.52 11.05
CA GLY A 70 5.95 -5.63 10.22
C GLY A 70 5.30 -6.98 10.52
N HIS A 71 4.20 -6.97 11.27
CA HIS A 71 3.28 -8.11 11.31
C HIS A 71 2.47 -8.26 10.02
N TYR A 72 2.30 -7.18 9.25
CA TYR A 72 1.49 -7.18 8.04
C TYR A 72 2.34 -7.26 6.77
N LYS A 73 1.80 -7.90 5.74
CA LYS A 73 2.24 -7.70 4.36
C LYS A 73 1.68 -6.38 3.86
N GLU A 74 2.52 -5.56 3.24
CA GLU A 74 2.11 -4.25 2.73
C GLU A 74 1.84 -4.28 1.24
N LEU A 75 0.75 -3.60 0.88
CA LEU A 75 0.46 -3.22 -0.49
C LEU A 75 0.32 -1.71 -0.55
N VAL A 76 0.79 -1.13 -1.64
CA VAL A 76 0.47 0.23 -2.02
C VAL A 76 -0.41 0.19 -3.26
N PHE A 77 -1.38 1.10 -3.34
CA PHE A 77 -2.33 1.17 -4.43
C PHE A 77 -2.41 2.57 -5.02
N GLY A 78 -2.82 2.62 -6.29
CA GLY A 78 -3.06 3.84 -7.04
C GLY A 78 -4.42 3.78 -7.73
N THR A 79 -5.12 4.91 -7.74
CA THR A 79 -6.48 5.03 -8.29
C THR A 79 -6.56 5.98 -9.47
N GLU A 80 -7.61 5.84 -10.26
CA GLU A 80 -7.90 6.68 -11.44
C GLU A 80 -8.14 8.16 -11.06
N ASN A 81 -8.70 8.44 -9.89
CA ASN A 81 -8.87 9.80 -9.39
C ASN A 81 -7.63 10.35 -8.66
N GLY A 82 -6.50 9.65 -8.75
CA GLY A 82 -5.21 10.15 -8.32
C GLY A 82 -4.85 9.88 -6.86
N MET A 83 -5.68 9.16 -6.09
CA MET A 83 -5.30 8.77 -4.73
C MET A 83 -4.23 7.68 -4.75
N VAL A 84 -3.33 7.76 -3.77
CA VAL A 84 -2.33 6.75 -3.44
C VAL A 84 -2.55 6.33 -1.99
N GLY A 85 -2.46 5.06 -1.67
CA GLY A 85 -2.60 4.64 -0.28
C GLY A 85 -2.00 3.27 0.01
N GLN A 86 -2.12 2.87 1.27
CA GLN A 86 -1.56 1.63 1.80
C GLN A 86 -2.66 0.68 2.30
N LEU A 87 -2.46 -0.61 2.07
CA LEU A 87 -3.19 -1.68 2.72
C LEU A 87 -2.22 -2.57 3.49
N LEU A 88 -2.65 -2.99 4.68
CA LEU A 88 -1.92 -3.88 5.57
C LEU A 88 -2.71 -5.19 5.66
N LEU A 89 -2.08 -6.30 5.31
CA LEU A 89 -2.72 -7.61 5.22
C LEU A 89 -2.03 -8.60 6.14
N ASP A 90 -2.81 -9.27 6.98
CA ASP A 90 -2.39 -10.46 7.68
C ASP A 90 -3.42 -11.58 7.54
N SER A 91 -3.17 -12.69 8.24
CA SER A 91 -4.00 -13.88 8.17
C SER A 91 -5.46 -13.69 8.55
N GLU A 92 -5.77 -12.66 9.32
CA GLU A 92 -7.05 -12.47 10.01
C GLU A 92 -7.81 -11.27 9.45
N GLU A 93 -7.13 -10.29 8.87
CA GLU A 93 -7.75 -9.06 8.41
C GLU A 93 -6.99 -8.34 7.29
N LEU A 94 -7.71 -7.41 6.67
CA LEU A 94 -7.18 -6.38 5.78
C LEU A 94 -7.50 -5.01 6.38
N ARG A 95 -6.45 -4.23 6.66
CA ARG A 95 -6.54 -2.89 7.22
C ARG A 95 -6.11 -1.84 6.19
N ARG A 96 -6.65 -0.62 6.33
CA ARG A 96 -6.20 0.55 5.57
C ARG A 96 -5.14 1.28 6.38
N GLY A 97 -3.99 1.52 5.75
CA GLY A 97 -2.96 2.41 6.29
C GLY A 97 -3.21 3.86 5.90
N TRP A 98 -2.14 4.60 5.62
CA TRP A 98 -2.24 5.98 5.16
C TRP A 98 -2.86 6.09 3.76
N VAL A 99 -3.44 7.25 3.48
CA VAL A 99 -3.98 7.63 2.17
C VAL A 99 -3.60 9.07 1.86
N ILE A 100 -3.07 9.28 0.66
CA ILE A 100 -2.85 10.58 0.04
C ILE A 100 -4.02 10.80 -0.92
N ASP A 101 -4.92 11.72 -0.54
CA ASP A 101 -6.05 12.13 -1.37
C ASP A 101 -5.81 13.53 -1.95
N PRO A 102 -5.61 13.67 -3.28
CA PRO A 102 -5.39 14.97 -3.91
C PRO A 102 -6.50 16.00 -3.66
N VAL A 103 -7.73 15.54 -3.41
CA VAL A 103 -8.88 16.41 -3.13
C VAL A 103 -8.76 17.02 -1.73
N LEU A 104 -8.28 16.26 -0.75
CA LEU A 104 -8.13 16.72 0.63
C LEU A 104 -6.89 17.59 0.82
N GLU A 105 -5.88 17.45 -0.04
CA GLU A 105 -4.64 18.21 0.05
C GLU A 105 -4.73 19.66 -0.46
N ASN A 106 -5.92 20.17 -0.79
CA ASN A 106 -6.13 21.53 -1.34
C ASN A 106 -5.22 21.84 -2.55
N ARG A 107 -4.80 20.82 -3.31
CA ARG A 107 -4.00 21.04 -4.52
C ARG A 107 -4.86 21.78 -5.56
N ARG A 108 -4.26 22.75 -6.25
CA ARG A 108 -4.97 23.66 -7.18
C ARG A 108 -5.67 22.94 -8.35
N SER A 109 -5.31 21.69 -8.62
CA SER A 109 -5.91 20.81 -9.62
C SER A 109 -6.03 19.40 -9.07
N LYS A 110 -7.05 18.64 -9.53
CA LYS A 110 -7.08 17.18 -9.35
C LYS A 110 -5.77 16.61 -9.89
N ALA A 111 -5.10 15.76 -9.13
CA ALA A 111 -3.95 15.04 -9.65
C ALA A 111 -4.41 14.01 -10.69
N GLY A 112 -3.61 13.77 -11.72
CA GLY A 112 -3.84 12.73 -12.71
C GLY A 112 -3.94 11.33 -12.10
N GLY A 113 -4.55 10.41 -12.84
CA GLY A 113 -4.71 9.02 -12.42
C GLY A 113 -3.37 8.33 -12.23
N VAL A 114 -3.26 7.46 -11.22
CA VAL A 114 -2.02 6.77 -10.90
C VAL A 114 -1.81 5.58 -11.85
N GLN A 115 -0.85 5.69 -12.76
CA GLN A 115 -0.60 4.70 -13.82
C GLN A 115 0.41 3.63 -13.41
N CYS A 116 1.38 3.98 -12.57
CA CYS A 116 2.38 3.04 -12.08
C CYS A 116 2.92 3.45 -10.70
N ILE A 117 3.36 2.45 -9.94
CA ILE A 117 4.06 2.62 -8.66
C ILE A 117 5.32 1.74 -8.71
N ALA A 118 6.42 2.25 -8.17
CA ALA A 118 7.65 1.49 -7.97
C ALA A 118 8.28 1.81 -6.61
N SER A 119 8.84 0.80 -5.93
CA SER A 119 9.52 0.94 -4.64
C SER A 119 11.02 0.65 -4.71
N HIS A 120 11.86 1.67 -4.49
CA HIS A 120 13.34 1.55 -4.47
C HIS A 120 13.94 2.58 -3.49
N ASP A 121 15.05 2.23 -2.86
CA ASP A 121 15.83 3.14 -1.99
C ASP A 121 16.70 4.06 -2.86
N ILE A 122 16.17 5.23 -3.22
CA ILE A 122 16.88 6.26 -3.99
C ILE A 122 17.69 7.14 -3.04
N THR A 123 17.14 7.44 -1.86
CA THR A 123 17.76 8.31 -0.85
C THR A 123 18.99 7.69 -0.20
N HIS A 124 19.21 6.38 -0.37
CA HIS A 124 20.28 5.58 0.24
C HIS A 124 20.22 5.61 1.77
N ASP A 125 19.02 5.68 2.35
CA ASP A 125 18.83 5.64 3.81
C ASP A 125 18.53 4.23 4.34
N GLY A 126 18.43 3.23 3.45
CA GLY A 126 18.11 1.84 3.78
C GLY A 126 16.61 1.56 3.85
N VAL A 127 15.76 2.54 3.54
CA VAL A 127 14.29 2.45 3.45
C VAL A 127 13.90 2.71 1.99
N LYS A 128 13.07 1.86 1.40
CA LYS A 128 12.61 2.11 0.02
C LYS A 128 11.73 3.36 -0.04
N ASP A 129 12.00 4.20 -1.02
CA ASP A 129 11.11 5.27 -1.43
C ASP A 129 9.99 4.74 -2.32
N LEU A 130 8.88 5.49 -2.37
CA LEU A 130 7.79 5.24 -3.31
C LEU A 130 7.84 6.26 -4.46
N MET A 131 7.90 5.74 -5.69
CA MET A 131 7.77 6.51 -6.92
C MET A 131 6.38 6.28 -7.51
N VAL A 132 5.72 7.36 -7.91
CA VAL A 132 4.36 7.32 -8.46
C VAL A 132 4.34 8.05 -9.80
N GLY A 133 4.00 7.33 -10.87
CA GLY A 133 3.78 7.91 -12.20
C GLY A 133 2.30 8.18 -12.44
N ARG A 134 1.98 9.38 -12.94
CA ARG A 134 0.61 9.82 -13.24
C ARG A 134 0.40 10.03 -14.73
N ASP A 135 -0.86 10.10 -15.16
CA ASP A 135 -1.23 10.37 -16.55
C ASP A 135 -1.10 11.85 -16.98
N ASP A 136 -0.96 12.76 -16.02
CA ASP A 136 -0.77 14.20 -16.26
C ASP A 136 0.70 14.65 -16.31
N GLY A 137 1.64 13.70 -16.23
CA GLY A 137 3.10 13.93 -16.27
C GLY A 137 3.71 14.15 -14.89
#